data_AF-A0A242MS13-F1
#
_entry.id   AF-A0A242MS13-F1
#
_cell.length_a   1.000
_cell.length_b   1.000
_cell.length_c   1.000
_cell.angle_alpha   90.00
_cell.angle_beta   90.00
_cell.angle_gamma   90.00
#
_symmetry.space_group_name_H-M   'P 1'
#
loop_
_entity.id
_entity.type
_entity.pdbx_description
1 polymer ?
#
loop_
_entity_poly.entity_id
_entity_poly.type
_entity_poly.pdbx_seq_one_letter_code
_entity_poly.pdbx_strand_id
1 'polypeptide(L)'
;MFDQLTAHREREGTAQEDADLAGLSVSELVRRRYFGRPIVANADAIMIKELRRLGGLLKHVHVESEGAYSRETAEALLAVKTYIEKMSEKANVKLIKKPNRDR
;
A
#
# COMPACT_ATOMS: atom_id res chain seq x y z
N MET A 1 -5.76 -38.87 -1.01
CA MET A 1 -6.57 -38.19 0.03
C MET A 1 -5.72 -37.20 0.83
N PHE A 2 -4.50 -37.56 1.26
CA PHE A 2 -3.56 -36.65 1.95
C PHE A 2 -3.21 -35.39 1.13
N ASP A 3 -2.91 -35.53 -0.17
CA ASP A 3 -2.57 -34.39 -1.05
C ASP A 3 -3.68 -33.33 -1.20
N GLN A 4 -4.95 -33.74 -1.17
CA GLN A 4 -6.06 -32.81 -1.34
C GLN A 4 -6.26 -31.92 -0.10
N LEU A 5 -5.99 -32.44 1.09
CA LEU A 5 -6.07 -31.68 2.34
C LEU A 5 -4.93 -30.64 2.43
N THR A 6 -3.73 -31.00 1.97
CA THR A 6 -2.58 -30.08 1.93
C THR A 6 -2.82 -28.95 0.94
N ALA A 7 -3.31 -29.27 -0.26
CA ALA A 7 -3.65 -28.27 -1.28
C ALA A 7 -4.77 -27.31 -0.84
N HIS A 8 -5.75 -27.79 -0.07
CA HIS A 8 -6.80 -26.94 0.50
C HIS A 8 -6.22 -25.94 1.51
N ARG A 9 -5.40 -26.41 2.45
CA ARG A 9 -4.77 -25.56 3.47
C ARG A 9 -3.82 -24.52 2.87
N GLU A 10 -3.09 -24.86 1.80
CA GLU A 10 -2.25 -23.90 1.09
C GLU A 10 -3.07 -22.79 0.40
N ARG A 11 -4.21 -23.12 -0.21
CA ARG A 11 -5.11 -22.14 -0.82
C ARG A 11 -5.79 -21.24 0.21
N GLU A 12 -6.17 -21.79 1.36
CA GLU A 12 -6.72 -21.02 2.47
C GLU A 12 -5.67 -20.08 3.07
N GLY A 13 -4.44 -20.56 3.29
CA GLY A 13 -3.34 -19.75 3.79
C GLY A 13 -3.00 -18.58 2.85
N THR A 14 -2.96 -18.83 1.54
CA THR A 14 -2.69 -17.77 0.54
C THR A 14 -3.81 -16.74 0.45
N ALA A 15 -5.08 -17.16 0.53
CA ALA A 15 -6.21 -16.22 0.56
C ALA A 15 -6.19 -15.34 1.82
N GLN A 16 -5.79 -15.89 2.97
CA GLN A 16 -5.62 -15.14 4.21
C GLN A 16 -4.49 -14.10 4.10
N GLU A 17 -3.32 -14.49 3.57
CA GLU A 17 -2.20 -13.57 3.37
C GLU A 17 -2.52 -12.41 2.42
N ASP A 18 -3.26 -12.69 1.34
CA ASP A 18 -3.69 -11.65 0.39
C ASP A 18 -4.74 -10.72 0.99
N ALA A 19 -5.64 -11.25 1.83
CA ALA A 19 -6.60 -10.46 2.57
C ALA A 19 -5.91 -9.53 3.58
N ASP A 20 -4.91 -10.06 4.30
CA ASP A 20 -4.11 -9.29 5.27
C ASP A 20 -3.30 -8.18 4.57
N LEU A 21 -2.69 -8.46 3.41
CA LEU A 21 -1.99 -7.46 2.61
C LEU A 21 -2.93 -6.39 2.06
N ALA A 22 -4.14 -6.77 1.65
CA ALA A 22 -5.16 -5.83 1.19
C ALA A 22 -5.84 -5.06 2.35
N GLY A 23 -5.65 -5.49 3.60
CA GLY A 23 -6.39 -4.97 4.75
C GLY A 23 -7.88 -5.26 4.67
N LEU A 24 -8.26 -6.41 4.12
CA LEU A 24 -9.64 -6.89 3.94
C LEU A 24 -9.84 -8.20 4.70
N SER A 25 -11.09 -8.58 4.96
CA SER A 25 -11.39 -9.96 5.35
C SER A 25 -11.34 -10.89 4.13
N VAL A 26 -11.09 -12.19 4.33
CA VAL A 26 -11.07 -13.18 3.23
C VAL A 26 -12.38 -13.17 2.44
N SER A 27 -13.53 -13.08 3.11
CA SER A 27 -14.83 -12.99 2.44
C SER A 27 -15.00 -11.72 1.61
N GLU A 28 -14.41 -10.61 2.02
CA GLU A 28 -14.42 -9.35 1.26
C GLU A 28 -13.45 -9.40 0.07
N LEU A 29 -12.26 -9.99 0.24
CA LEU A 29 -11.32 -10.27 -0.85
C LEU A 29 -11.97 -11.10 -1.95
N VAL A 30 -12.64 -12.19 -1.57
CA VAL A 30 -13.34 -13.09 -2.50
C VAL A 30 -14.46 -12.36 -3.24
N ARG A 31 -15.30 -11.58 -2.55
CA ARG A 31 -16.37 -10.80 -3.20
C ARG A 31 -15.83 -9.78 -4.19
N ARG A 32 -14.78 -9.02 -3.83
CA ARG A 32 -14.18 -8.02 -4.74
C ARG A 32 -13.60 -8.67 -5.99
N ARG A 33 -12.92 -9.82 -5.84
CA ARG A 33 -12.38 -10.59 -6.96
C ARG A 33 -13.48 -11.13 -7.87
N TYR A 34 -14.56 -11.65 -7.28
CA TYR A 34 -15.71 -12.17 -8.03
C TYR A 34 -16.41 -11.09 -8.88
N PHE A 35 -16.55 -9.86 -8.34
CA PHE A 35 -17.17 -8.74 -9.05
C PHE A 35 -16.19 -7.87 -9.85
N GLY A 36 -14.92 -8.28 -10.00
CA GLY A 36 -13.91 -7.55 -10.78
C GLY A 36 -13.56 -6.16 -10.22
N ARG A 37 -13.80 -5.90 -8.93
CA ARG A 37 -13.50 -4.61 -8.30
C ARG A 37 -12.02 -4.53 -7.95
N PRO A 38 -11.34 -3.38 -8.19
CA PRO A 38 -9.94 -3.20 -7.81
C PRO A 38 -9.73 -3.46 -6.32
N ILE A 39 -8.72 -4.27 -6.00
CA ILE A 39 -8.28 -4.52 -4.62
C ILE A 39 -7.15 -3.54 -4.33
N VAL A 40 -7.46 -2.43 -3.65
CA VAL A 40 -6.48 -1.47 -3.14
C VAL A 40 -6.22 -1.81 -1.69
N ALA A 41 -4.95 -1.93 -1.29
CA ALA A 41 -4.62 -2.15 0.11
C ALA A 41 -5.11 -0.95 0.95
N ASN A 42 -5.87 -1.20 2.02
CA ASN A 42 -6.43 -0.13 2.86
C ASN A 42 -5.33 0.81 3.41
N ALA A 43 -4.14 0.27 3.67
CA ALA A 43 -2.96 1.03 4.06
C ALA A 43 -2.55 2.09 3.01
N ASP A 44 -2.65 1.77 1.72
CA ASP A 44 -2.30 2.69 0.63
C ASP A 44 -3.32 3.84 0.54
N ALA A 45 -4.61 3.56 0.77
CA ALA A 45 -5.64 4.59 0.75
C ALA A 45 -5.49 5.60 1.90
N ILE A 46 -5.17 5.12 3.10
CA ILE A 46 -4.88 5.97 4.26
C ILE A 46 -3.59 6.76 4.03
N MET A 47 -2.54 6.11 3.53
CA MET A 47 -1.28 6.77 3.21
C MET A 47 -1.46 7.87 2.15
N ILE A 48 -2.22 7.63 1.09
CA ILE A 48 -2.54 8.63 0.06
C ILE A 48 -3.29 9.84 0.66
N LYS A 49 -4.20 9.62 1.61
CA LYS A 49 -4.90 10.72 2.30
C LYS A 49 -3.95 11.56 3.14
N GLU A 50 -3.08 10.93 3.93
CA GLU A 50 -2.10 11.65 4.74
C GLU A 50 -1.08 12.40 3.88
N LEU A 51 -0.64 11.82 2.75
CA LEU A 51 0.23 12.51 1.79
C LEU A 51 -0.43 13.75 1.20
N ARG A 52 -1.71 13.66 0.82
CA ARG A 52 -2.48 14.83 0.34
C ARG A 52 -2.60 15.91 1.43
N ARG A 53 -2.85 15.51 2.67
CA ARG A 53 -2.94 16.43 3.82
C ARG A 53 -1.60 17.13 4.06
N LEU A 54 -0.50 16.38 4.15
CA LEU A 54 0.84 16.94 4.38
C LEU A 54 1.28 17.86 3.24
N GLY A 55 1.04 17.47 1.98
CA GLY A 55 1.31 18.33 0.82
C GLY A 55 0.51 19.63 0.85
N GLY A 56 -0.76 19.57 1.26
CA GLY A 56 -1.60 20.75 1.45
C GLY A 56 -1.07 21.69 2.54
N LEU A 57 -0.62 21.14 3.68
CA LEU A 57 -0.02 21.92 4.76
C LEU A 57 1.30 22.59 4.34
N LEU A 58 2.17 21.86 3.64
CA LEU A 58 3.44 22.42 3.15
C LEU A 58 3.21 23.52 2.12
N LYS A 59 2.27 23.33 1.20
CA LYS A 59 1.84 24.39 0.26
C LYS A 59 1.32 25.61 1.01
N HIS A 60 0.46 25.41 2.01
CA HIS A 60 -0.11 26.51 2.79
C HIS A 60 0.98 27.31 3.50
N VAL A 61 1.88 26.65 4.23
CA VAL A 61 3.01 27.33 4.89
C VAL A 61 3.88 28.09 3.88
N HIS A 62 4.18 27.50 2.73
CA HIS A 62 4.98 28.17 1.70
C HIS A 62 4.30 29.43 1.15
N VAL A 63 2.99 29.38 0.89
CA VAL A 63 2.23 30.52 0.35
C VAL A 63 2.03 31.61 1.40
N GLU A 64 1.62 31.26 2.62
CA GLU A 64 1.38 32.22 3.71
C GLU A 64 2.67 32.91 4.18
N SER A 65 3.81 32.22 4.06
CA SER A 65 5.12 32.80 4.38
C SER A 65 5.73 33.60 3.23
N GLU A 66 5.03 33.74 2.08
CA GLU A 66 5.57 34.34 0.85
C GLU A 66 6.92 33.75 0.45
N GLY A 67 7.12 32.46 0.73
CA GLY A 67 8.37 31.76 0.46
C GLY A 67 9.50 32.02 1.45
N ALA A 68 9.26 32.64 2.61
CA ALA A 68 10.28 32.84 3.65
C ALA A 68 10.93 31.51 4.11
N TYR A 69 10.19 30.41 4.01
CA TYR A 69 10.65 29.05 4.33
C TYR A 69 10.80 28.17 3.09
N SER A 70 11.14 28.75 1.93
CA SER A 70 11.23 28.01 0.66
C SER A 70 12.19 26.81 0.73
N ARG A 71 13.31 26.98 1.42
CA ARG A 71 14.32 25.92 1.56
C ARG A 71 13.81 24.79 2.45
N GLU A 72 13.25 25.13 3.59
CA GLU A 72 12.74 24.19 4.60
C GLU A 72 11.52 23.43 4.09
N THR A 73 10.62 24.11 3.37
CA THR A 73 9.45 23.47 2.73
C THR A 73 9.86 22.54 1.59
N ALA A 74 10.89 22.88 0.81
CA ALA A 74 11.47 22.00 -0.21
C ALA A 74 12.17 20.77 0.41
N GLU A 75 12.95 20.96 1.47
CA GLU A 75 13.59 19.88 2.22
C GLU A 75 12.56 18.90 2.80
N ALA A 76 11.47 19.43 3.37
CA ALA A 76 10.37 18.61 3.88
C ALA A 76 9.68 17.80 2.77
N LEU A 77 9.40 18.40 1.60
CA LEU A 77 8.86 17.68 0.45
C LEU A 77 9.80 16.57 -0.02
N LEU A 78 11.10 16.84 -0.10
CA LEU A 78 12.11 15.87 -0.50
C LEU A 78 12.22 14.70 0.50
N ALA A 79 12.11 14.99 1.80
CA ALA A 79 12.11 13.97 2.85
C ALA A 79 10.89 13.05 2.74
N VAL A 80 9.70 13.62 2.51
CA VAL A 80 8.46 12.87 2.29
C VAL A 80 8.59 11.98 1.05
N LYS A 81 9.05 12.53 -0.09
CA LYS A 81 9.29 11.79 -1.33
C LYS A 81 10.25 10.61 -1.09
N THR A 82 11.39 10.87 -0.48
CA THR A 82 12.42 9.85 -0.19
C THR A 82 11.87 8.72 0.67
N TYR A 83 11.04 9.04 1.67
CA TYR A 83 10.42 8.03 2.51
C TYR A 83 9.40 7.18 1.74
N ILE A 84 8.58 7.78 0.89
CA ILE A 84 7.64 7.05 0.01
C ILE A 84 8.41 6.09 -0.89
N GLU A 85 9.50 6.54 -1.52
CA GLU A 85 10.35 5.71 -2.39
C GLU A 85 10.90 4.50 -1.62
N LYS A 86 11.43 4.71 -0.41
CA LYS A 86 11.90 3.63 0.47
C LYS A 86 10.79 2.66 0.88
N MET A 87 9.59 3.16 1.16
CA MET A 87 8.44 2.33 1.52
C MET A 87 7.96 1.51 0.31
N SER A 88 7.95 2.12 -0.88
CA SER A 88 7.63 1.46 -2.15
C SER A 88 8.64 0.35 -2.46
N GLU A 89 9.94 0.59 -2.30
CA GLU A 89 10.98 -0.43 -2.49
C GLU A 89 10.78 -1.63 -1.55
N LYS A 90 10.51 -1.40 -0.27
CA LYS A 90 10.23 -2.48 0.70
C LYS A 90 8.98 -3.26 0.36
N ALA A 91 7.91 -2.59 -0.08
CA ALA A 91 6.69 -3.24 -0.54
C ALA A 91 6.95 -4.08 -1.80
N ASN A 92 7.71 -3.54 -2.76
CA ASN A 92 8.05 -4.22 -4.00
C ASN A 92 8.93 -5.45 -3.77
N VAL A 93 9.89 -5.38 -2.84
CA VAL A 93 10.69 -6.55 -2.41
C VAL A 93 9.80 -7.65 -1.83
N LYS A 94 8.74 -7.30 -1.09
CA LYS A 94 7.77 -8.27 -0.54
C LYS A 94 6.92 -8.92 -1.63
N LEU A 95 6.58 -8.19 -2.69
CA LEU A 95 5.86 -8.70 -3.88
C LEU A 95 6.75 -9.55 -4.78
N ILE A 96 7.99 -9.13 -5.07
CA ILE A 96 8.96 -9.89 -5.88
C ILE A 96 9.34 -11.21 -5.19
N LYS A 97 9.37 -11.22 -3.85
CA LYS A 97 9.59 -12.44 -3.07
C LYS A 97 8.34 -13.32 -2.90
N LYS A 98 7.13 -12.86 -3.27
CA LYS A 98 5.98 -13.77 -3.38
C LYS A 98 6.19 -14.62 -4.64
N PRO A 99 6.35 -15.95 -4.51
CA PRO A 99 6.56 -16.80 -5.69
C PRO A 99 5.37 -16.69 -6.64
N ASN A 100 5.65 -16.41 -7.91
CA ASN A 100 4.68 -16.49 -8.99
C ASN A 100 4.24 -17.95 -9.13
N ARG A 101 3.03 -18.30 -8.67
CA ARG A 101 2.47 -19.67 -8.72
C ARG A 101 1.50 -19.88 -9.89
N ASP A 102 1.65 -19.09 -10.95
CA ASP A 102 0.92 -19.32 -12.19
C ASP A 102 1.71 -20.23 -13.13
N ARG A 103 1.88 -21.50 -12.72
CA ARG A 103 1.97 -22.71 -13.56
C ARG A 103 1.49 -23.92 -12.76
#